data_AF-A0A9J6H1Q4-F1
#
_entry.id   AF-A0A9J6H1Q4-F1
#
_cell.length_a   1.000
_cell.length_b   1.000
_cell.length_c   1.000
_cell.angle_alpha   90.00
_cell.angle_beta   90.00
_cell.angle_gamma   90.00
#
_symmetry.space_group_name_H-M   'P 1'
#
loop_
_entity.id
_entity.type
_entity.pdbx_description
1 polymer ?
#
loop_
_entity_poly.entity_id
_entity_poly.type
_entity_poly.pdbx_seq_one_letter_code
_entity_poly.pdbx_strand_id
1 'polypeptide(L)'
;MTGAEGALMMKRPGTIKTHFLFSMIPWSSEAKYIYVCRNPKDCVTSFFYHTRGFSGYRFQRGTFSTFFELFFDGQTDSGDYFDNVLGWYEHRNDPNVLFLSLRRHEGRATRERPQDRQVSGTVVLRQADRGLFILGERSAVVSFT
;
A
#
# COMPACT_ATOMS: atom_id res chain seq x y z
N MET A 1 -14.37 -5.29 14.94
CA MET A 1 -13.59 -6.51 14.65
C MET A 1 -12.45 -6.11 13.71
N THR A 2 -11.22 -6.48 14.03
CA THR A 2 -9.98 -6.10 13.33
C THR A 2 -9.08 -7.33 13.19
N GLY A 3 -7.98 -7.23 12.44
CA GLY A 3 -7.03 -8.34 12.27
C GLY A 3 -7.61 -9.56 11.55
N ALA A 4 -7.08 -10.74 11.87
CA ALA A 4 -7.39 -12.00 11.17
C ALA A 4 -8.88 -12.38 11.25
N GLU A 5 -9.52 -12.25 12.41
CA GLU A 5 -10.96 -12.50 12.57
C GLU A 5 -11.80 -11.60 11.65
N GLY A 6 -11.42 -10.33 11.53
CA GLY A 6 -12.07 -9.39 10.62
C GLY A 6 -11.99 -9.84 9.16
N ALA A 7 -10.85 -10.41 8.73
CA ALA A 7 -10.68 -10.96 7.39
C ALA A 7 -11.49 -12.26 7.18
N LEU A 8 -11.58 -13.12 8.19
CA LEU A 8 -12.38 -14.36 8.14
C LEU A 8 -13.88 -14.08 8.04
N MET A 9 -14.39 -13.13 8.82
CA MET A 9 -15.81 -12.77 8.89
C MET A 9 -16.26 -11.76 7.81
N MET A 10 -15.34 -11.30 6.95
CA MET A 10 -15.62 -10.32 5.90
C MET A 10 -16.53 -10.89 4.81
N LYS A 11 -17.71 -10.27 4.62
CA LYS A 11 -18.60 -10.55 3.46
C LYS A 11 -17.80 -10.40 2.17
N ARG A 12 -17.89 -11.40 1.28
CA ARG A 12 -17.07 -11.46 0.06
C ARG A 12 -17.79 -10.89 -1.17
N PRO A 13 -17.06 -10.22 -2.08
CA PRO A 13 -15.69 -9.73 -1.87
C PRO A 13 -15.60 -8.65 -0.82
N GLY A 14 -14.42 -8.55 -0.24
CA GLY A 14 -14.01 -7.38 0.52
C GLY A 14 -12.56 -7.06 0.25
N THR A 15 -12.19 -5.83 0.60
CA THR A 15 -10.86 -5.27 0.36
C THR A 15 -10.06 -5.30 1.65
N ILE A 16 -8.83 -5.79 1.60
CA ILE A 16 -7.89 -5.77 2.71
C ILE A 16 -6.85 -4.70 2.42
N LYS A 17 -6.67 -3.76 3.36
CA LYS A 17 -5.60 -2.76 3.30
C LYS A 17 -4.43 -3.25 4.16
N THR A 18 -3.22 -3.20 3.64
CA THR A 18 -1.98 -3.57 4.35
C THR A 18 -0.87 -2.57 4.05
N HIS A 19 0.26 -2.70 4.73
CA HIS A 19 1.53 -2.01 4.45
C HIS A 19 2.70 -3.01 4.31
N PHE A 20 2.41 -4.31 4.36
CA PHE A 20 3.42 -5.36 4.38
C PHE A 20 4.25 -5.43 3.09
N LEU A 21 5.51 -5.82 3.27
CA LEU A 21 6.42 -6.20 2.19
C LEU A 21 5.81 -7.37 1.41
N PHE A 22 6.13 -7.46 0.12
CA PHE A 22 5.63 -8.52 -0.77
C PHE A 22 5.83 -9.93 -0.19
N SER A 23 7.00 -10.20 0.39
CA SER A 23 7.38 -11.49 1.01
C SER A 23 6.50 -11.91 2.20
N MET A 24 5.76 -10.98 2.82
CA MET A 24 4.84 -11.25 3.93
C MET A 24 3.39 -11.39 3.48
N ILE A 25 3.09 -11.20 2.19
CA ILE A 25 1.75 -11.35 1.64
C ILE A 25 1.49 -12.83 1.31
N PRO A 26 0.40 -13.43 1.81
CA PRO A 26 -0.05 -14.72 1.31
C PRO A 26 -0.54 -14.53 -0.14
N TRP A 27 0.32 -14.92 -1.09
CA TRP A 27 0.08 -14.79 -2.52
C TRP A 27 -1.01 -15.75 -3.00
N SER A 28 -1.84 -15.30 -3.95
CA SER A 28 -2.90 -16.08 -4.59
C SER A 28 -3.14 -15.56 -6.00
N SER A 29 -3.13 -16.43 -7.01
CA SER A 29 -3.48 -16.09 -8.40
C SER A 29 -4.89 -15.51 -8.53
N GLU A 30 -5.76 -15.92 -7.61
CA GLU A 30 -7.19 -15.61 -7.55
C GLU A 30 -7.48 -14.26 -6.88
N ALA A 31 -6.50 -13.69 -6.16
CA ALA A 31 -6.59 -12.37 -5.56
C ALA A 31 -6.08 -11.29 -6.52
N LYS A 32 -6.55 -10.05 -6.33
CA LYS A 32 -6.09 -8.87 -7.07
C LYS A 32 -5.29 -7.96 -6.15
N TYR A 33 -4.15 -7.51 -6.61
CA TYR A 33 -3.21 -6.71 -5.83
C TYR A 33 -3.09 -5.31 -6.41
N ILE A 34 -3.06 -4.30 -5.54
CA ILE A 34 -2.87 -2.92 -5.93
C ILE A 34 -1.79 -2.34 -5.04
N TYR A 35 -0.65 -2.00 -5.64
CA TYR A 35 0.45 -1.37 -4.95
C TYR A 35 0.50 0.11 -5.32
N VAL A 36 0.55 0.99 -4.32
CA VAL A 36 0.72 2.43 -4.53
C VAL A 36 2.06 2.86 -3.94
N CYS A 37 3.02 3.17 -4.82
CA CYS A 37 4.27 3.82 -4.45
C CYS A 37 4.12 5.34 -4.46
N ARG A 38 4.91 6.03 -3.65
CA ARG A 38 5.02 7.49 -3.59
C ARG A 38 6.49 7.89 -3.55
N ASN A 39 6.85 9.11 -3.96
CA ASN A 39 8.21 9.64 -3.76
C ASN A 39 8.65 9.50 -2.28
N PRO A 40 9.83 8.90 -1.97
CA PRO A 40 10.27 8.66 -0.60
C PRO A 40 10.31 9.92 0.26
N LYS A 41 10.66 11.08 -0.33
CA LYS A 41 10.72 12.38 0.38
C LYS A 41 9.33 12.83 0.86
N ASP A 42 8.31 12.59 0.04
CA ASP A 42 6.92 12.87 0.39
C ASP A 42 6.36 11.81 1.36
N CYS A 43 6.78 10.54 1.21
CA CYS A 43 6.42 9.43 2.09
C CYS A 43 6.91 9.68 3.53
N VAL A 44 8.22 9.86 3.75
CA VAL A 44 8.79 10.07 5.10
C VAL A 44 8.18 11.28 5.81
N THR A 45 7.93 12.37 5.07
CA THR A 45 7.25 13.56 5.61
C THR A 45 5.81 13.25 6.03
N SER A 46 5.06 12.54 5.19
CA SER A 46 3.68 12.13 5.47
C SER A 46 3.59 11.16 6.65
N PHE A 47 4.53 10.21 6.72
CA PHE A 47 4.59 9.19 7.77
C PHE A 47 4.98 9.82 9.11
N PHE A 48 5.94 10.75 9.15
CA PHE A 48 6.25 11.51 10.36
C PHE A 48 5.01 12.15 11.02
N TYR A 49 4.19 12.86 10.24
CA TYR A 49 2.97 13.48 10.77
C TYR A 49 1.90 12.46 11.17
N HIS A 50 1.78 11.35 10.45
CA HIS A 50 0.93 10.22 10.85
C HIS A 50 1.37 9.64 12.20
N THR A 51 2.65 9.34 12.35
CA THR A 51 3.24 8.74 13.56
C THR A 51 3.16 9.67 14.77
N ARG A 52 3.26 10.99 14.57
CA ARG A 52 3.01 11.98 15.63
C ARG A 52 1.53 12.14 15.99
N GLY A 53 0.63 12.00 15.01
CA GLY A 53 -0.82 12.14 15.20
C GLY A 53 -1.48 10.91 15.82
N PHE A 54 -0.94 9.71 15.59
CA PHE A 54 -1.50 8.47 16.11
C PHE A 54 -0.92 8.10 17.48
N SER A 55 -1.76 8.09 18.51
CA SER A 55 -1.32 7.98 19.90
C SER A 55 -0.66 6.64 20.26
N GLY A 56 -0.95 5.57 19.49
CA GLY A 56 -0.36 4.25 19.68
C GLY A 56 1.17 4.23 19.60
N TYR A 57 1.78 5.09 18.78
CA TYR A 57 3.24 5.16 18.59
C TYR A 57 3.99 5.86 19.73
N ARG A 58 3.28 6.57 20.62
CA ARG A 58 3.88 7.36 21.72
C ARG A 58 4.95 8.38 21.26
N PHE A 59 4.90 8.79 19.99
CA PHE A 59 5.90 9.63 19.33
C PHE A 59 5.47 11.11 19.19
N GLN A 60 4.45 11.58 19.93
CA GLN A 60 3.83 12.90 19.72
C GLN A 60 4.83 14.07 19.83
N ARG A 61 5.84 13.92 20.69
CA ARG A 61 6.95 14.87 20.93
C ARG A 61 8.22 14.56 20.14
N GLY A 62 8.23 13.55 19.28
CA GLY A 62 9.38 13.16 18.46
C GLY A 62 9.71 14.19 17.38
N THR A 63 10.98 14.26 16.99
CA THR A 63 11.48 15.19 15.97
C THR A 63 11.47 14.57 14.58
N PHE A 64 11.47 15.39 13.53
CA PHE A 64 11.57 14.91 12.15
C PHE A 64 12.90 14.20 11.89
N SER A 65 14.02 14.72 12.41
CA SER A 65 15.34 14.08 12.27
C SER A 65 15.33 12.68 12.89
N THR A 66 14.85 12.53 14.13
CA THR A 66 14.74 11.20 14.78
C THR A 66 13.87 10.23 13.96
N PHE A 67 12.77 10.71 13.38
CA PHE A 67 11.90 9.87 12.54
C PHE A 67 12.55 9.54 11.19
N PHE A 68 13.33 10.44 10.62
CA PHE A 68 14.03 10.24 9.36
C PHE A 68 15.07 9.12 9.48
N GLU A 69 15.88 9.10 10.54
CA GLU A 69 16.82 7.99 10.80
C GLU A 69 16.05 6.66 10.97
N LEU A 70 14.99 6.62 11.78
CA LEU A 70 14.15 5.41 11.95
C LEU A 70 13.53 4.92 10.63
N PHE A 71 13.11 5.83 9.74
CA PHE A 71 12.59 5.50 8.42
C PHE A 71 13.68 4.97 7.48
N PHE A 72 14.88 5.55 7.53
CA PHE A 72 16.00 5.17 6.67
C PHE A 72 16.64 3.84 7.10
N ASP A 73 16.67 3.55 8.41
CA ASP A 73 17.12 2.27 8.97
C ASP A 73 16.04 1.16 8.90
N GLY A 74 14.88 1.41 8.28
CA GLY A 74 13.77 0.47 8.19
C GLY A 74 13.09 0.12 9.52
N GLN A 75 13.35 0.89 10.59
CA GLN A 75 12.82 0.71 11.95
C GLN A 75 11.42 1.30 12.14
N THR A 76 10.56 1.18 11.12
CA THR A 76 9.15 1.59 11.17
C THR A 76 8.21 0.39 11.00
N ASP A 77 6.93 0.54 11.33
CA ASP A 77 5.88 -0.48 11.18
C ASP A 77 5.80 -1.12 9.78
N SER A 78 6.28 -0.45 8.74
CA SER A 78 6.25 -0.91 7.34
C SER A 78 7.56 -1.56 6.88
N GLY A 79 8.55 -1.68 7.78
CA GLY A 79 9.92 -2.13 7.49
C GLY A 79 10.74 -1.09 6.74
N ASP A 80 11.76 -1.55 6.00
CA ASP A 80 12.48 -0.72 5.05
C ASP A 80 11.60 -0.34 3.85
N TYR A 81 11.64 0.95 3.50
CA TYR A 81 10.83 1.50 2.42
C TYR A 81 11.27 1.01 1.04
N PHE A 82 12.58 0.87 0.80
CA PHE A 82 13.12 0.49 -0.50
C PHE A 82 12.88 -1.00 -0.77
N ASP A 83 13.09 -1.88 0.19
CA ASP A 83 12.74 -3.31 0.12
C ASP A 83 11.23 -3.50 -0.13
N ASN A 84 10.38 -2.70 0.52
CA ASN A 84 8.94 -2.71 0.29
C ASN A 84 8.61 -2.34 -1.17
N VAL A 85 9.12 -1.21 -1.66
CA VAL A 85 8.86 -0.75 -3.04
C VAL A 85 9.47 -1.70 -4.07
N LEU A 86 10.70 -2.18 -3.88
CA LEU A 86 11.41 -3.04 -4.82
C LEU A 86 10.75 -4.42 -4.93
N GLY A 87 10.43 -5.06 -3.81
CA GLY A 87 9.74 -6.36 -3.81
C GLY A 87 8.39 -6.30 -4.53
N TRP A 88 7.62 -5.23 -4.36
CA TRP A 88 6.39 -5.01 -5.13
C TRP A 88 6.63 -4.59 -6.59
N TYR A 89 7.76 -3.93 -6.89
CA TYR A 89 8.13 -3.51 -8.23
C TYR A 89 8.56 -4.69 -9.11
N GLU A 90 9.20 -5.72 -8.56
CA GLU A 90 9.53 -6.96 -9.28
C GLU A 90 8.27 -7.60 -9.89
N HIS A 91 7.18 -7.64 -9.11
CA HIS A 91 5.87 -8.20 -9.49
C HIS A 91 4.95 -7.23 -10.25
N ARG A 92 5.40 -6.04 -10.62
CA ARG A 92 4.56 -4.99 -11.27
C ARG A 92 3.91 -5.40 -12.60
N ASN A 93 4.43 -6.44 -13.26
CA ASN A 93 3.96 -6.95 -14.54
C ASN A 93 3.10 -8.21 -14.41
N ASP A 94 2.89 -8.72 -13.19
CA ASP A 94 2.07 -9.91 -12.95
C ASP A 94 0.60 -9.62 -13.31
N PRO A 95 -0.13 -10.58 -13.91
CA PRO A 95 -1.44 -10.33 -14.51
C PRO A 95 -2.53 -9.91 -13.49
N ASN A 96 -2.28 -10.12 -12.20
CA ASN A 96 -3.17 -9.77 -11.09
C ASN A 96 -2.65 -8.59 -10.23
N VAL A 97 -1.56 -7.92 -10.63
CA VAL A 97 -0.98 -6.76 -9.93
C VAL A 97 -1.25 -5.48 -10.71
N LEU A 98 -1.67 -4.43 -10.00
CA LEU A 98 -1.71 -3.07 -10.51
C LEU A 98 -0.75 -2.19 -9.69
N PHE A 99 0.41 -1.90 -10.27
CA PHE A 99 1.38 -0.98 -9.69
C PHE A 99 1.05 0.47 -10.10
N LEU A 100 0.95 1.38 -9.12
CA LEU A 100 0.59 2.78 -9.30
C LEU A 100 1.64 3.68 -8.64
N SER A 101 1.96 4.81 -9.27
CA SER A 101 2.82 5.84 -8.67
C SER A 101 2.03 7.12 -8.37
N LEU A 102 1.94 7.47 -7.08
CA LEU A 102 1.32 8.70 -6.62
C LEU A 102 2.27 9.88 -6.86
N ARG A 103 2.06 10.57 -7.98
CA ARG A 103 2.69 11.87 -8.26
C ARG A 103 1.99 12.97 -7.47
N ARG A 104 2.78 13.91 -6.94
CA ARG A 104 2.28 15.19 -6.42
C ARG A 104 1.48 15.89 -7.52
N HIS A 105 0.26 16.33 -7.23
CA HIS A 105 -0.61 16.96 -8.21
C HIS A 105 -0.22 18.43 -8.46
N GLU A 106 0.91 18.62 -9.11
CA GLU A 106 1.32 19.89 -9.70
C GLU A 106 0.50 20.07 -10.99
N GLY A 107 -0.16 21.22 -11.16
CA GLY A 107 -1.34 21.40 -12.01
C GLY A 107 -1.13 21.35 -13.54
N ARG A 108 -0.51 20.31 -14.09
CA ARG A 108 -0.42 20.02 -15.53
C ARG A 108 -0.61 18.54 -15.82
N ALA A 109 -1.74 18.22 -16.46
CA ALA A 109 -1.93 16.91 -17.09
C ALA A 109 -1.12 16.83 -18.39
N THR A 110 0.11 16.29 -18.31
CA THR A 110 0.89 15.91 -19.49
C THR A 110 0.50 14.51 -19.96
N ARG A 111 0.25 14.36 -21.25
CA ARG A 111 -0.25 13.12 -21.89
C ARG A 111 0.87 12.06 -22.01
N GLU A 112 0.47 10.78 -21.92
CA GLU A 112 1.16 9.56 -22.42
C GLU A 112 2.31 8.92 -21.60
N ARG A 113 2.08 7.69 -21.10
CA ARG A 113 2.46 6.40 -21.74
C ARG A 113 1.59 5.24 -21.19
N PRO A 114 1.43 4.08 -21.86
CA PRO A 114 0.34 3.12 -21.53
C PRO A 114 0.51 2.25 -20.27
N GLN A 115 1.67 2.25 -19.60
CA GLN A 115 1.96 1.32 -18.49
C GLN A 115 1.80 1.96 -17.09
N ASP A 116 1.98 3.27 -16.95
CA ASP A 116 1.84 3.97 -15.66
C ASP A 116 0.43 4.56 -15.53
N ARG A 117 -0.52 3.82 -14.92
CA ARG A 117 -1.86 4.37 -14.64
C ARG A 117 -1.76 5.48 -13.60
N GLN A 118 -1.86 6.72 -14.07
CA GLN A 118 -2.00 7.90 -13.22
C GLN A 118 -3.39 7.90 -12.55
N VAL A 119 -3.44 7.90 -11.22
CA VAL A 119 -4.66 8.17 -10.46
C VAL A 119 -4.44 9.36 -9.54
N SER A 120 -5.25 10.41 -9.72
CA SER A 120 -5.34 11.56 -8.82
C SER A 120 -6.64 11.43 -8.03
N GLY A 121 -6.55 11.30 -6.71
CA GLY A 121 -7.70 11.16 -5.82
C GLY A 121 -7.95 9.73 -5.29
N THR A 122 -8.90 9.64 -4.36
CA THR A 122 -9.22 8.41 -3.60
C THR A 122 -9.60 7.25 -4.52
N VAL A 123 -8.81 6.16 -4.46
CA VAL A 123 -9.06 4.93 -5.21
C VAL A 123 -10.27 4.18 -4.64
N VAL A 124 -11.45 4.42 -5.21
CA VAL A 124 -12.67 3.63 -4.96
C VAL A 124 -12.85 2.65 -6.11
N LEU A 125 -12.84 1.34 -5.83
CA LEU A 125 -12.93 0.30 -6.85
C LEU A 125 -14.14 -0.61 -6.64
N ARG A 126 -14.83 -0.92 -7.75
CA ARG A 126 -15.99 -1.82 -7.79
C ARG A 126 -15.58 -3.24 -8.21
N GLN A 127 -16.32 -4.23 -7.72
CA GLN A 127 -16.02 -5.66 -7.84
C GLN A 127 -16.47 -6.28 -9.19
N ALA A 128 -15.97 -7.49 -9.46
CA ALA A 128 -16.55 -8.46 -10.42
C ALA A 128 -16.58 -9.89 -9.79
N ASP A 129 -17.28 -10.85 -10.43
CA ASP A 129 -17.86 -12.02 -9.73
C ASP A 129 -17.29 -13.43 -10.11
N ARG A 130 -16.71 -14.17 -9.13
CA ARG A 130 -16.31 -15.64 -9.11
C ARG A 130 -16.67 -16.38 -7.77
N GLY A 131 -16.11 -17.52 -7.35
CA GLY A 131 -16.37 -18.13 -6.02
C GLY A 131 -15.71 -19.49 -5.66
N LEU A 132 -14.92 -19.51 -4.55
CA LEU A 132 -14.08 -20.57 -3.92
C LEU A 132 -12.62 -20.67 -4.46
N PHE A 133 -11.48 -20.46 -3.76
CA PHE A 133 -11.18 -20.15 -2.32
C PHE A 133 -9.84 -19.36 -2.12
N ILE A 134 -8.97 -19.72 -1.13
CA ILE A 134 -7.66 -19.11 -0.70
C ILE A 134 -7.56 -17.58 -0.84
N LEU A 135 -7.74 -16.88 0.29
CA LEU A 135 -8.08 -15.44 0.31
C LEU A 135 -9.30 -15.07 -0.55
N GLY A 136 -10.06 -16.04 -1.11
CA GLY A 136 -11.35 -15.94 -1.82
C GLY A 136 -11.31 -15.04 -3.06
N GLU A 137 -11.62 -15.55 -4.27
CA GLU A 137 -11.18 -15.05 -5.61
C GLU A 137 -11.74 -13.70 -6.10
N ARG A 138 -12.06 -12.80 -5.18
CA ARG A 138 -12.54 -11.47 -5.49
C ARG A 138 -11.94 -10.41 -4.57
N SER A 139 -10.99 -10.80 -3.72
CA SER A 139 -10.44 -9.93 -2.68
C SER A 139 -9.34 -9.05 -3.26
N ALA A 140 -9.47 -7.75 -3.03
CA ALA A 140 -8.43 -6.78 -3.39
C ALA A 140 -7.52 -6.56 -2.18
N VAL A 141 -6.21 -6.75 -2.34
CA VAL A 141 -5.22 -6.32 -1.35
C VAL A 141 -4.62 -5.00 -1.82
N VAL A 142 -4.82 -3.95 -1.04
CA VAL A 142 -4.26 -2.61 -1.32
C VAL A 142 -3.11 -2.36 -0.37
N SER A 143 -1.90 -2.20 -0.92
CA SER A 143 -0.72 -1.75 -0.19
C SER A 143 -0.38 -0.30 -0.56
N PHE A 144 0.09 0.46 0.43
CA PHE A 144 0.40 1.88 0.31
C PHE A 144 1.71 2.20 1.03
N THR A 145 2.50 3.11 0.47
CA THR A 145 3.66 3.74 1.12
C THR A 145 3.60 5.26 0.96
#